data_AF-A0A7S3KA08-F1
#
_entry.id   AF-A0A7S3KA08-F1
#
_cell.length_a   1.000
_cell.length_b   1.000
_cell.length_c   1.000
_cell.angle_alpha   90.00
_cell.angle_beta   90.00
_cell.angle_gamma   90.00
#
_symmetry.space_group_name_H-M   'P 1'
#
loop_
_entity.id
_entity.type
_entity.pdbx_description
1 polymer ?
#
loop_
_entity_poly.entity_id
_entity_poly.type
_entity_poly.pdbx_seq_one_letter_code
_entity_poly.pdbx_strand_id
1 'polypeptide(L)'
;MGFAEENIVLDVILNTAATIKEKETKDYTSIPMLIRYLEIRLFYNTMDLLERAKDGFRTVNFRYTIAPTSKLDSGLLPFNFSKKQIQNNLQKGREDAQRAIDQGDNVMTDLLIKYTDLKNAHQYEGDYHDFLEENVKL
;
A
#
# COMPACT_ATOMS: atom_id res chain seq x y z
N MET A 1 -9.37 -14.35 31.93
CA MET A 1 -8.99 -15.04 30.68
C MET A 1 -8.87 -13.97 29.62
N GLY A 2 -7.72 -13.85 28.98
CA GLY A 2 -7.49 -12.88 27.91
C GLY A 2 -6.00 -12.69 27.74
N PHE A 3 -5.47 -13.07 26.58
CA PHE A 3 -4.10 -12.72 26.22
C PHE A 3 -3.99 -11.21 26.22
N ALA A 4 -2.93 -10.67 26.81
CA ALA A 4 -2.71 -9.23 26.80
C ALA A 4 -2.42 -8.78 25.36
N GLU A 5 -2.97 -7.64 24.94
CA GLU A 5 -2.97 -7.18 23.54
C GLU A 5 -1.56 -7.05 22.96
N GLU A 6 -0.56 -6.79 23.80
CA GLU A 6 0.87 -6.77 23.46
C GLU A 6 1.42 -8.10 22.93
N ASN A 7 0.72 -9.21 23.16
CA ASN A 7 1.10 -10.52 22.63
C ASN A 7 0.52 -10.78 21.23
N ILE A 8 -0.27 -9.86 20.69
CA ILE A 8 -0.85 -9.97 19.35
C ILE A 8 0.17 -9.43 18.35
N VAL A 9 0.56 -10.29 17.40
CA VAL A 9 1.39 -9.92 16.25
C VAL A 9 0.51 -9.91 15.01
N LEU A 10 0.55 -8.80 14.27
CA LEU A 10 -0.22 -8.58 13.07
C LEU A 10 0.71 -8.33 11.87
N ASP A 11 0.52 -9.12 10.82
CA ASP A 11 1.08 -8.84 9.51
C ASP A 11 -0.05 -8.40 8.57
N VAL A 12 0.10 -7.25 7.93
CA VAL A 12 -0.88 -6.64 7.05
C VAL A 12 -0.40 -6.77 5.61
N ILE A 13 -1.28 -7.25 4.73
CA ILE A 13 -1.01 -7.34 3.29
C ILE A 13 -2.05 -6.51 2.55
N LEU A 14 -1.59 -5.46 1.86
CA LEU A 14 -2.43 -4.62 1.03
C LEU A 14 -2.37 -5.13 -0.42
N ASN A 15 -3.51 -5.47 -0.99
CA ASN A 15 -3.59 -5.96 -2.37
C ASN A 15 -3.80 -4.85 -3.40
N THR A 16 -3.98 -3.61 -2.94
CA THR A 16 -4.31 -2.47 -3.80
C THR A 16 -3.80 -1.18 -3.17
N ALA A 17 -3.55 -0.18 -4.02
CA ALA A 17 -3.53 1.22 -3.62
C ALA A 17 -2.49 1.59 -2.56
N ALA A 18 -1.22 1.19 -2.74
CA ALA A 18 -0.12 1.82 -2.01
C ALA A 18 0.25 3.20 -2.58
N THR A 19 -0.20 3.55 -3.80
CA THR A 19 0.08 4.85 -4.41
C THR A 19 -1.11 5.36 -5.22
N ILE A 20 -1.26 6.69 -5.25
CA ILE A 20 -2.03 7.42 -6.26
C ILE A 20 -1.03 8.28 -7.04
N LYS A 21 -0.84 7.98 -8.32
CA LYS A 21 -0.10 8.87 -9.23
C LYS A 21 -0.90 10.13 -9.51
N GLU A 22 -0.22 11.27 -9.56
CA GLU A 22 -0.78 12.44 -10.21
C GLU A 22 -0.98 12.17 -11.70
N LYS A 23 -2.13 12.55 -12.23
CA LYS A 23 -2.47 12.38 -13.65
C LYS A 23 -3.04 13.70 -14.14
N GLU A 24 -2.59 14.16 -15.30
CA GLU A 24 -3.24 15.25 -16.05
C GLU A 24 -4.65 14.79 -16.42
N THR A 25 -5.68 15.41 -15.84
CA THR A 25 -7.10 15.06 -16.04
C THR A 25 -7.82 15.97 -17.03
N LYS A 26 -7.11 16.90 -17.68
CA LYS A 26 -7.71 17.92 -18.57
C LYS A 26 -8.57 17.32 -19.69
N ASP A 27 -8.19 16.14 -20.18
CA ASP A 27 -8.87 15.45 -21.27
C ASP A 27 -9.81 14.32 -20.80
N TYR A 28 -10.03 14.18 -19.49
CA TYR A 28 -10.82 13.07 -18.97
C TYR A 28 -12.32 13.30 -19.23
N THR A 29 -12.96 12.31 -19.85
CA THR A 29 -14.42 12.24 -19.99
C THR A 29 -15.04 11.50 -18.79
N SER A 30 -16.37 11.35 -18.75
CA SER A 30 -17.10 10.83 -17.58
C SER A 30 -16.64 9.44 -17.08
N ILE A 31 -16.29 8.51 -17.98
CA ILE A 31 -15.86 7.15 -17.59
C ILE A 31 -14.44 7.15 -17.00
N PRO A 32 -13.42 7.74 -17.66
CA PRO A 32 -12.10 7.93 -17.05
C PRO A 32 -12.15 8.67 -15.70
N MET A 33 -13.01 9.68 -15.56
CA MET A 33 -13.23 10.37 -14.29
C MET A 33 -13.79 9.46 -13.21
N LEU A 34 -14.76 8.60 -13.53
CA LEU A 34 -15.32 7.63 -12.58
C LEU A 34 -14.25 6.63 -12.13
N ILE A 35 -13.47 6.08 -13.06
CA ILE A 35 -12.37 5.15 -12.72
C ILE A 35 -11.36 5.84 -11.81
N ARG A 36 -10.99 7.08 -12.12
CA ARG A 36 -10.08 7.87 -11.29
C ARG A 36 -10.64 8.13 -9.90
N TYR A 37 -11.92 8.46 -9.78
CA TYR A 37 -12.59 8.62 -8.48
C TYR A 37 -12.52 7.32 -7.66
N LEU A 38 -12.77 6.17 -8.29
CA LEU A 38 -12.68 4.87 -7.62
C LEU A 38 -11.24 4.55 -7.18
N GLU A 39 -10.22 4.85 -8.00
CA GLU A 39 -8.80 4.71 -7.63
C GLU A 39 -8.46 5.53 -6.37
N ILE A 40 -8.82 6.82 -6.38
CA ILE A 40 -8.55 7.75 -5.28
C ILE A 40 -9.28 7.30 -4.00
N ARG A 41 -10.57 6.98 -4.11
CA ARG A 41 -11.39 6.55 -2.99
C ARG A 41 -10.86 5.25 -2.37
N LEU A 42 -10.44 4.30 -3.20
CA LEU A 42 -9.91 3.03 -2.72
C LEU A 42 -8.61 3.21 -1.93
N PHE A 43 -7.71 4.06 -2.42
CA PHE A 43 -6.48 4.42 -1.70
C PHE A 43 -6.77 5.04 -0.34
N TYR A 44 -7.53 6.14 -0.29
CA TYR A 44 -7.76 6.85 0.97
C TYR A 44 -8.53 5.99 1.98
N ASN A 45 -9.51 5.19 1.54
CA ASN A 45 -10.20 4.26 2.43
C ASN A 45 -9.27 3.17 2.99
N THR A 46 -8.32 2.69 2.18
CA THR A 46 -7.37 1.65 2.62
C THR A 46 -6.40 2.21 3.65
N MET A 47 -5.90 3.43 3.44
CA MET A 47 -4.97 4.06 4.38
C MET A 47 -5.66 4.50 5.67
N ASP A 48 -6.85 5.09 5.57
CA ASP A 48 -7.68 5.43 6.75
C ASP A 48 -8.00 4.19 7.59
N LEU A 49 -8.22 3.02 6.97
CA LEU A 49 -8.39 1.77 7.71
C LEU A 49 -7.12 1.36 8.46
N LEU A 50 -5.94 1.48 7.83
CA LEU A 50 -4.67 1.13 8.45
C LEU A 50 -4.35 2.07 9.62
N GLU A 51 -4.54 3.38 9.42
CA GLU A 51 -4.34 4.41 10.46
C GLU A 51 -5.27 4.18 11.65
N ARG A 52 -6.58 3.95 11.40
CA ARG A 52 -7.54 3.65 12.46
C ARG A 52 -7.25 2.35 13.18
N ALA A 53 -6.79 1.32 12.45
CA ALA A 53 -6.41 0.05 13.08
C ALA A 53 -5.23 0.25 14.03
N LYS A 54 -4.21 1.02 13.62
CA LYS A 54 -3.05 1.29 14.47
C LYS A 54 -3.39 2.18 15.66
N ASP A 55 -4.23 3.20 15.46
CA ASP A 55 -4.65 4.09 16.55
C ASP A 55 -5.62 3.40 17.53
N GLY A 56 -6.49 2.52 17.04
CA GLY A 56 -7.41 1.74 17.87
C GLY A 56 -6.73 0.62 18.66
N PHE A 57 -5.63 0.07 18.15
CA PHE A 57 -4.90 -1.05 18.75
C PHE A 57 -3.42 -0.73 18.97
N ARG A 58 -3.14 0.31 19.77
CA ARG A 58 -1.78 0.84 19.99
C ARG A 58 -0.79 -0.14 20.62
N THR A 59 -1.30 -1.13 21.34
CA THR A 59 -0.55 -2.17 22.05
C THR A 59 -0.23 -3.36 21.15
N VAL A 60 -0.93 -3.53 20.02
CA VAL A 60 -0.71 -4.63 19.07
C VAL A 60 0.56 -4.39 18.25
N ASN A 61 1.34 -5.44 18.03
CA ASN A 61 2.57 -5.36 17.25
C ASN A 61 2.28 -5.52 15.74
N PHE A 62 2.31 -4.42 14.99
CA PHE A 62 2.16 -4.39 13.53
C PHE A 62 3.49 -4.72 12.85
N ARG A 63 3.92 -5.98 12.98
CA ARG A 63 5.24 -6.45 12.60
C ARG A 63 5.58 -6.15 11.15
N TYR A 64 4.80 -6.66 10.19
CA TYR A 64 5.04 -6.40 8.77
C TYR A 64 3.81 -5.83 8.10
N THR A 65 3.96 -4.68 7.44
CA THR A 65 2.95 -4.17 6.50
C THR A 65 3.53 -4.23 5.09
N ILE A 66 2.94 -5.08 4.26
CA ILE A 66 3.34 -5.32 2.87
C ILE A 66 2.36 -4.58 1.97
N ALA A 67 2.88 -3.59 1.25
CA ALA A 67 2.11 -2.81 0.29
C ALA A 67 2.82 -2.81 -1.07
N PRO A 68 2.07 -2.90 -2.19
CA PRO A 68 2.66 -3.05 -3.51
C PRO A 68 3.45 -1.80 -3.90
N THR A 69 4.77 -1.90 -4.08
CA THR A 69 5.56 -0.71 -4.47
C THR A 69 5.52 -0.47 -5.97
N SER A 70 5.15 -1.47 -6.76
CA SER A 70 4.99 -1.34 -8.20
C SER A 70 3.57 -1.69 -8.63
N LYS A 71 3.18 -1.16 -9.80
CA LYS A 71 1.87 -1.49 -10.39
C LYS A 71 1.80 -3.00 -10.64
N LEU A 72 0.82 -3.66 -10.02
CA LEU A 72 0.49 -5.05 -10.32
C LEU A 72 -0.10 -5.14 -11.73
N ASP A 73 0.27 -6.21 -12.45
CA ASP A 73 -0.32 -6.50 -13.73
C ASP A 73 -1.83 -6.75 -13.54
N SER A 74 -2.64 -6.19 -14.44
CA SER A 74 -4.10 -6.36 -14.46
C SER A 74 -4.52 -7.29 -15.59
N GLY A 75 -5.40 -8.26 -15.30
CA GLY A 75 -6.04 -9.08 -16.31
C GLY A 75 -7.16 -8.34 -17.04
N LEU A 76 -7.52 -8.80 -18.24
CA LEU A 76 -8.74 -8.34 -18.91
C LEU A 76 -9.96 -8.92 -18.18
N LEU A 77 -10.99 -8.11 -17.92
CA LEU A 77 -12.24 -8.62 -17.34
C LEU A 77 -12.87 -9.65 -18.30
N PRO A 78 -13.33 -10.83 -17.82
CA PRO A 78 -13.33 -11.30 -16.43
C PRO A 78 -12.02 -12.04 -16.08
N PHE A 79 -11.15 -11.39 -15.29
CA PHE A 79 -9.93 -11.93 -14.65
C PHE A 79 -9.06 -12.89 -15.47
N ASN A 80 -8.88 -12.63 -16.77
CA ASN A 80 -7.96 -13.44 -17.55
C ASN A 80 -6.53 -12.91 -17.38
N PHE A 81 -5.76 -13.56 -16.51
CA PHE A 81 -4.33 -13.32 -16.38
C PHE A 81 -3.56 -14.36 -17.19
N SER A 82 -2.64 -13.89 -18.02
CA SER A 82 -1.63 -14.77 -18.59
C SER A 82 -0.73 -15.32 -17.49
N LYS A 83 -0.15 -16.50 -17.72
CA LYS A 83 0.86 -17.09 -16.82
C LYS A 83 1.99 -16.11 -16.48
N LYS A 84 2.41 -15.31 -17.47
CA LYS A 84 3.44 -14.28 -17.30
C LYS A 84 3.01 -13.22 -16.28
N GLN A 85 1.78 -12.72 -16.37
CA GLN A 85 1.26 -11.72 -15.43
C GLN A 85 1.13 -12.28 -14.01
N ILE A 86 0.69 -13.53 -13.87
CA ILE A 86 0.62 -14.20 -12.57
C ILE A 86 2.02 -14.31 -11.96
N GLN A 87 3.00 -14.79 -12.73
CA GLN A 87 4.38 -14.92 -12.26
C GLN A 87 4.99 -13.57 -11.89
N ASN A 88 4.73 -12.52 -12.67
CA ASN A 88 5.20 -11.17 -12.38
C ASN A 88 4.61 -10.63 -11.07
N ASN A 89 3.30 -10.78 -10.86
CA ASN A 89 2.64 -10.34 -9.63
C ASN A 89 3.14 -11.12 -8.39
N LEU A 90 3.36 -12.43 -8.53
CA LEU A 90 3.95 -13.25 -7.46
C LEU A 90 5.38 -12.82 -7.13
N GLN A 91 6.18 -12.53 -8.16
CA GLN A 91 7.55 -12.06 -7.97
C GLN A 91 7.58 -10.70 -7.25
N LYS A 92 6.78 -9.74 -7.70
CA LYS A 92 6.61 -8.43 -7.04
C LYS A 92 6.20 -8.58 -5.57
N GLY A 93 5.21 -9.44 -5.29
CA GLY A 93 4.78 -9.70 -3.91
C GLY A 93 5.88 -10.31 -3.03
N ARG A 94 6.75 -11.16 -3.58
CA ARG A 94 7.92 -11.69 -2.85
C ARG A 94 8.95 -10.61 -2.58
N GLU A 95 9.21 -9.74 -3.54
CA GLU A 95 10.14 -8.61 -3.38
C GLU A 95 9.64 -7.62 -2.31
N ASP A 96 8.35 -7.28 -2.33
CA ASP A 96 7.75 -6.40 -1.34
C ASP A 96 7.74 -7.02 0.06
N ALA A 97 7.50 -8.33 0.16
CA ALA A 97 7.59 -9.07 1.42
C ALA A 97 9.04 -9.14 1.93
N GLN A 98 10.01 -9.43 1.06
CA GLN A 98 11.42 -9.48 1.44
C GLN A 98 11.89 -8.12 1.92
N ARG A 99 11.53 -7.03 1.23
CA ARG A 99 11.82 -5.67 1.66
C ARG A 99 11.27 -5.41 3.07
N ALA A 100 10.03 -5.80 3.34
CA ALA A 100 9.43 -5.61 4.66
C ALA A 100 10.18 -6.37 5.77
N ILE A 101 10.65 -7.58 5.47
CA ILE A 101 11.47 -8.37 6.40
C ILE A 101 12.84 -7.72 6.62
N ASP A 102 13.48 -7.25 5.54
CA ASP A 102 14.82 -6.64 5.60
C ASP A 102 14.84 -5.33 6.40
N GLN A 103 13.73 -4.57 6.37
CA GLN A 103 13.59 -3.34 7.16
C GLN A 103 13.38 -3.60 8.66
N GLY A 104 12.86 -4.78 9.02
CA GLY A 104 12.55 -5.15 10.39
C GLY A 104 11.16 -4.69 10.85
N ASP A 105 10.82 -5.16 12.05
CA ASP A 105 9.50 -5.05 12.64
C ASP A 105 9.02 -3.59 12.77
N ASN A 106 7.74 -3.36 12.45
CA ASN A 106 7.01 -2.08 12.55
C ASN A 106 7.42 -0.97 11.57
N VAL A 107 8.60 -1.06 10.95
CA VAL A 107 9.16 0.00 10.08
C VAL A 107 8.26 0.29 8.88
N MET A 108 7.84 -0.74 8.15
CA MET A 108 7.01 -0.52 6.95
C MET A 108 5.64 0.07 7.26
N THR A 109 5.08 -0.26 8.42
CA THR A 109 3.81 0.31 8.87
C THR A 109 3.95 1.82 9.14
N ASP A 110 5.02 2.22 9.85
CA ASP A 110 5.32 3.63 10.11
C ASP A 110 5.57 4.42 8.82
N LEU A 111 6.37 3.85 7.91
CA LEU A 111 6.69 4.48 6.62
C LEU A 111 5.45 4.68 5.76
N LEU A 112 4.54 3.69 5.71
CA LEU A 112 3.32 3.81 4.91
C LEU A 112 2.36 4.86 5.46
N ILE A 113 2.25 4.98 6.78
CA ILE A 113 1.45 6.04 7.42
C ILE A 113 2.07 7.41 7.14
N LYS A 114 3.39 7.56 7.34
CA LYS A 114 4.10 8.80 7.02
C LYS A 114 3.94 9.21 5.56
N TYR A 115 4.05 8.27 4.62
CA TYR A 115 3.81 8.52 3.21
C TYR A 115 2.38 9.03 2.96
N THR A 116 1.39 8.41 3.61
CA THR A 116 -0.01 8.80 3.50
C THR A 116 -0.25 10.20 4.04
N ASP A 117 0.31 10.54 5.20
CA ASP A 117 0.25 11.88 5.78
C ASP A 117 0.81 12.94 4.82
N LEU A 118 1.97 12.67 4.21
CA LEU A 118 2.58 13.57 3.23
C LEU A 118 1.73 13.71 1.95
N LYS A 119 1.10 12.63 1.50
CA LYS A 119 0.15 12.66 0.37
C LYS A 119 -1.09 13.48 0.69
N ASN A 120 -1.66 13.31 1.89
CA ASN A 120 -2.80 14.10 2.38
C ASN A 120 -2.48 15.59 2.49
N ALA A 121 -1.25 15.92 2.91
CA ALA A 121 -0.78 17.29 3.04
C ALA A 121 -0.31 17.93 1.72
N HIS A 122 -0.35 17.20 0.60
CA HIS A 122 0.23 17.61 -0.69
C HIS A 122 1.72 17.99 -0.59
N GLN A 123 2.46 17.30 0.27
CA GLN A 123 3.90 17.50 0.51
C GLN A 123 4.77 16.46 -0.19
N TYR A 124 4.18 15.49 -0.89
CA TYR A 124 4.89 14.45 -1.61
C TYR A 124 4.19 14.03 -2.90
N GLU A 125 4.87 14.16 -4.03
CA GLU A 125 4.30 13.88 -5.36
C GLU A 125 4.64 12.47 -5.88
N GLY A 126 5.72 11.86 -5.40
CA GLY A 126 6.20 10.55 -5.84
C GLY A 126 5.29 9.35 -5.49
N ASP A 127 5.63 8.19 -6.03
CA ASP A 127 5.03 6.91 -5.66
C ASP A 127 5.56 6.41 -4.30
N TYR A 128 4.87 5.44 -3.71
CA TYR A 128 5.35 4.80 -2.48
C TYR A 128 6.72 4.14 -2.65
N HIS A 129 7.03 3.63 -3.84
CA HIS A 129 8.37 3.10 -4.13
C HIS A 129 9.45 4.18 -3.98
N ASP A 130 9.25 5.33 -4.64
CA ASP A 130 10.18 6.47 -4.59
C ASP A 130 10.37 6.90 -3.12
N PHE A 131 9.28 6.93 -2.35
CA PHE A 131 9.32 7.33 -0.94
C PHE A 131 10.18 6.36 -0.12
N LEU A 132 10.06 5.06 -0.39
CA LEU A 132 10.89 4.06 0.28
C LEU A 132 12.35 4.23 -0.10
N GLU A 133 12.70 4.43 -1.37
CA GLU A 133 14.10 4.63 -1.77
C GLU A 133 14.75 5.84 -1.08
N GLU A 134 13.98 6.88 -0.79
CA GLU A 134 14.45 8.07 -0.06
C GLU A 134 14.57 7.87 1.46
N ASN A 135 13.77 6.97 2.05
CA ASN A 135 13.60 6.85 3.49
C ASN A 135 14.12 5.52 4.07
N VAL A 136 14.54 4.58 3.21
CA VAL A 136 15.11 3.28 3.57
C VAL A 136 16.58 3.24 3.14
N LYS A 137 17.45 2.79 4.04
CA LYS A 137 18.83 2.42 3.67
C LYS A 137 18.80 1.02 3.04
N LEU A 138 19.18 0.94 1.76
CA LEU A 138 19.60 -0.32 1.14
C LEU A 138 20.96 -0.77 1.74
#